data_AF-A0A7R7GKA4-F1
#
_entry.id   AF-A0A7R7GKA4-F1
#
_cell.length_a   1.000
_cell.length_b   1.000
_cell.length_c   1.000
_cell.angle_alpha   90.00
_cell.angle_beta   90.00
_cell.angle_gamma   90.00
#
_symmetry.space_group_name_H-M   'P 1'
#
loop_
_entity.id
_entity.type
_entity.pdbx_description
1 polymer ?
#
loop_
_entity_poly.entity_id
_entity_poly.type
_entity_poly.pdbx_seq_one_letter_code
_entity_poly.pdbx_strand_id
1 'polypeptide(L)'
;MNACAAKAVRKYIDALPAGELFTLADISKYGTQGAVGKELSRLAAAGAIERVARGIYMRPKHSRYIGKVAPSAIDVAKAIARRSGAIVQVHGAEAARQMGLTSQMQMKQVFWTSGPSTRFRLGALEIRMQHVSPHKLAMADRPAGLALTALWYLGRREATPEMIAQIRRRLPETEFEALRSLEGTMPSWMREAIRQAER
;
A
#
# COMPACT_ATOMS: atom_id res chain seq x y z
N MET A 1 20.23 -5.09 32.14
CA MET A 1 20.29 -4.49 30.79
C MET A 1 18.92 -4.18 30.14
N ASN A 2 17.77 -4.59 30.70
CA ASN A 2 16.45 -4.45 30.02
C ASN A 2 15.78 -3.05 30.08
N ALA A 3 16.16 -2.17 31.01
CA ALA A 3 15.51 -0.86 31.17
C ALA A 3 15.82 0.15 30.05
N CYS A 4 17.01 0.05 29.43
CA CYS A 4 17.43 0.94 28.35
C CYS A 4 16.59 0.72 27.08
N ALA A 5 16.34 -0.56 26.73
CA ALA A 5 15.53 -0.93 25.58
C ALA A 5 14.09 -0.42 25.68
N ALA A 6 13.45 -0.59 26.84
CA ALA A 6 12.08 -0.12 27.05
C ALA A 6 11.93 1.40 26.88
N LYS A 7 12.88 2.17 27.44
CA LYS A 7 12.89 3.63 27.31
C LYS A 7 13.09 4.09 25.86
N ALA A 8 13.98 3.42 25.12
CA ALA A 8 14.23 3.72 23.72
C ALA A 8 13.02 3.40 22.81
N VAL A 9 12.37 2.25 23.02
CA VAL A 9 11.15 1.85 22.30
C VAL A 9 10.02 2.86 22.53
N ARG A 10 9.82 3.30 23.79
CA ARG A 10 8.80 4.31 24.11
C ARG A 10 9.10 5.65 23.44
N LYS A 11 10.35 6.13 23.53
CA LYS A 11 10.76 7.37 22.86
C LYS A 11 10.52 7.33 21.35
N TYR A 12 10.79 6.19 20.71
CA TYR A 12 10.49 5.98 19.29
C TYR A 12 8.98 6.11 19.02
N ILE A 13 8.14 5.41 19.79
CA ILE A 13 6.68 5.42 19.61
C ILE A 13 6.08 6.81 19.83
N ASP A 14 6.54 7.53 20.85
CA ASP A 14 6.04 8.87 21.18
C ASP A 14 6.35 9.90 20.07
N ALA A 15 7.42 9.67 19.32
CA ALA A 15 7.83 10.51 18.19
C ALA A 15 7.05 10.22 16.89
N LEU A 16 6.36 9.08 16.77
CA LEU A 16 5.57 8.75 15.59
C LEU A 16 4.29 9.59 15.52
N PRO A 17 3.80 10.00 14.35
CA PRO A 17 2.47 10.60 14.23
C PRO A 17 1.35 9.67 14.75
N ALA A 18 0.25 10.25 15.23
CA ALA A 18 -0.91 9.45 15.61
C ALA A 18 -1.49 8.73 14.38
N GLY A 19 -1.71 7.41 14.51
CA GLY A 19 -2.18 6.54 13.42
C GLY A 19 -1.05 5.91 12.60
N GLU A 20 0.21 6.27 12.88
CA GLU A 20 1.34 5.69 12.16
C GLU A 20 1.52 4.21 12.50
N LEU A 21 1.71 3.39 11.46
CA LEU A 21 1.97 1.96 11.59
C LEU A 21 3.46 1.69 11.67
N PHE A 22 3.84 0.85 12.63
CA PHE A 22 5.21 0.39 12.80
C PHE A 22 5.25 -1.12 13.08
N THR A 23 6.41 -1.71 12.84
CA THR A 23 6.66 -3.15 12.93
C THR A 23 7.74 -3.43 13.97
N LEU A 24 7.91 -4.72 14.31
CA LEU A 24 9.04 -5.16 15.12
C LEU A 24 10.39 -4.85 14.49
N ALA A 25 10.48 -4.83 13.16
CA ALA A 25 11.72 -4.56 12.45
C ALA A 25 12.21 -3.13 12.71
N ASP A 26 11.29 -2.15 12.72
CA ASP A 26 11.61 -0.73 12.90
C ASP A 26 12.27 -0.41 14.25
N ILE A 27 11.96 -1.22 15.27
CA ILE A 27 12.42 -1.05 16.65
C ILE A 27 13.40 -2.13 17.12
N SER A 28 13.75 -3.06 16.25
CA SER A 28 14.66 -4.19 16.54
C SER A 28 16.05 -3.73 17.00
N LYS A 29 16.51 -2.58 16.52
CA LYS A 29 17.78 -1.96 16.91
C LYS A 29 17.85 -1.51 18.38
N TYR A 30 16.72 -1.44 19.09
CA TYR A 30 16.67 -0.94 20.46
C TYR A 30 16.84 -2.04 21.53
N GLY A 31 16.90 -3.32 21.17
CA GLY A 31 17.13 -4.40 22.11
C GLY A 31 16.85 -5.79 21.55
N THR A 32 16.98 -6.81 22.38
CA THR A 32 16.69 -8.20 21.98
C THR A 32 15.21 -8.37 21.65
N GLN A 33 14.88 -9.31 20.75
CA GLN A 33 13.51 -9.57 20.32
C GLN A 33 12.58 -9.88 21.50
N GLY A 34 13.06 -10.61 22.51
CA GLY A 34 12.29 -10.91 23.73
C GLY A 34 12.01 -9.68 24.60
N ALA A 35 13.00 -8.81 24.80
CA ALA A 35 12.84 -7.59 25.58
C ALA A 35 11.88 -6.60 24.90
N VAL A 36 12.07 -6.38 23.60
CA VAL A 36 11.19 -5.52 22.77
C VAL A 36 9.77 -6.08 22.73
N GLY A 37 9.60 -7.39 22.53
CA GLY A 37 8.29 -8.03 22.52
C GLY A 37 7.55 -7.92 23.85
N LYS A 38 8.26 -8.06 24.98
CA LYS A 38 7.69 -7.88 26.32
C LYS A 38 7.22 -6.43 26.54
N GLU A 39 8.03 -5.45 26.14
CA GLU A 39 7.66 -4.04 26.26
C GLU A 39 6.46 -3.69 25.39
N LEU A 40 6.42 -4.14 24.14
CA LEU A 40 5.26 -3.92 23.27
C LEU A 40 3.98 -4.54 23.83
N SER A 41 4.08 -5.75 24.40
CA SER A 41 2.93 -6.39 25.04
C SER A 41 2.41 -5.56 26.21
N ARG A 42 3.32 -5.00 27.02
CA ARG A 42 2.99 -4.10 28.12
C ARG A 42 2.35 -2.79 27.63
N LEU A 43 2.92 -2.19 26.58
CA LEU A 43 2.39 -0.97 25.97
C LEU A 43 1.00 -1.17 25.36
N ALA A 44 0.78 -2.32 24.72
CA ALA A 44 -0.51 -2.66 24.15
C ALA A 44 -1.56 -2.89 25.25
N ALA A 45 -1.20 -3.60 26.33
CA ALA A 45 -2.09 -3.79 27.48
C ALA A 45 -2.45 -2.46 28.17
N ALA A 46 -1.52 -1.50 28.19
CA ALA A 46 -1.74 -0.16 28.73
C ALA A 46 -2.48 0.79 27.76
N GLY A 47 -2.83 0.34 26.55
CA GLY A 47 -3.50 1.17 25.52
C GLY A 47 -2.61 2.24 24.88
N ALA A 48 -1.30 2.24 25.15
CA ALA A 48 -0.35 3.20 24.57
C ALA A 48 -0.07 2.92 23.08
N ILE A 49 -0.25 1.67 22.66
CA ILE A 49 -0.20 1.23 21.25
C ILE A 49 -1.32 0.26 20.96
N GLU A 50 -1.63 0.09 19.68
CA GLU A 50 -2.62 -0.87 19.23
C GLU A 50 -1.98 -1.96 18.39
N ARG A 51 -2.32 -3.21 18.65
CA ARG A 51 -1.91 -4.32 17.79
C ARG A 51 -2.92 -4.48 16.67
N VAL A 52 -2.53 -4.11 15.45
CA VAL A 52 -3.39 -4.13 14.26
C VAL A 52 -3.42 -5.50 13.62
N ALA A 53 -2.26 -6.15 13.52
CA ALA A 53 -2.10 -7.51 13.02
C ALA A 53 -0.89 -8.17 13.69
N ARG A 54 -0.57 -9.41 13.28
CA ARG A 54 0.62 -10.10 13.81
C ARG A 54 1.90 -9.33 13.42
N GLY A 55 2.57 -8.77 14.43
CA GLY A 55 3.82 -8.04 14.25
C GLY A 55 3.68 -6.61 13.69
N ILE A 56 2.45 -6.10 13.64
CA ILE A 56 2.13 -4.73 13.21
C ILE A 56 1.40 -4.02 14.33
N TYR A 57 1.90 -2.84 14.65
CA TYR A 57 1.38 -2.00 15.70
C TYR A 57 1.08 -0.61 15.15
N MET A 58 0.22 0.14 15.83
CA MET A 58 -0.14 1.50 15.47
C MET A 58 -0.06 2.40 16.70
N ARG A 59 0.40 3.63 16.52
CA ARG A 59 0.16 4.67 17.52
C ARG A 59 -1.33 5.01 17.52
N PRO A 60 -2.07 4.93 18.65
CA PRO A 60 -3.51 5.11 18.65
C PRO A 60 -3.89 6.48 18.09
N LYS A 61 -4.91 6.51 17.23
CA LYS A 61 -5.48 7.74 16.67
C LYS A 61 -6.94 7.81 17.05
N HIS A 62 -7.33 8.93 17.64
CA HIS A 62 -8.70 9.18 18.04
C HIS A 62 -9.25 10.37 17.25
N SER A 63 -10.46 10.21 16.75
CA SER A 63 -11.27 11.26 16.14
C SER A 63 -12.45 11.56 17.07
N ARG A 64 -12.81 12.83 17.17
CA ARG A 64 -13.97 13.28 17.96
C ARG A 64 -15.29 12.62 17.52
N TYR A 65 -15.40 12.23 16.25
CA TYR A 65 -16.66 11.76 15.65
C TYR A 65 -16.83 10.24 15.69
N ILE A 66 -15.76 9.50 15.40
CA ILE A 66 -15.79 8.03 15.24
C ILE A 66 -15.02 7.31 16.35
N GLY A 67 -14.46 8.07 17.31
CA GLY A 67 -13.60 7.52 18.34
C GLY A 67 -12.31 6.97 17.74
N LYS A 68 -12.03 5.71 18.00
CA LYS A 68 -10.80 5.04 17.56
C LYS A 68 -10.76 4.88 16.04
N VAL A 69 -9.72 5.42 15.42
CA VAL A 69 -9.53 5.40 13.96
C VAL A 69 -8.73 4.16 13.59
N ALA A 70 -9.35 3.22 12.87
CA ALA A 70 -8.66 2.06 12.33
C ALA A 70 -7.77 2.46 11.13
N PRO A 71 -6.61 1.79 10.94
CA PRO A 71 -5.78 2.02 9.76
C PRO A 71 -6.46 1.44 8.51
N SER A 72 -6.13 2.00 7.34
CA SER A 72 -6.65 1.48 6.08
C SER A 72 -6.01 0.12 5.74
N ALA A 73 -6.73 -0.72 4.99
CA ALA A 73 -6.23 -2.03 4.58
C ALA A 73 -4.95 -1.93 3.73
N ILE A 74 -4.83 -0.89 2.88
CA ILE A 74 -3.64 -0.66 2.07
C ILE A 74 -2.43 -0.25 2.92
N ASP A 75 -2.62 0.56 3.96
CA ASP A 75 -1.52 0.96 4.86
C ASP A 75 -0.97 -0.26 5.62
N VAL A 76 -1.87 -1.15 6.07
CA VAL A 76 -1.47 -2.41 6.70
C VAL A 76 -0.74 -3.32 5.72
N ALA A 77 -1.22 -3.44 4.47
CA ALA A 77 -0.56 -4.22 3.43
C ALA A 77 0.85 -3.67 3.12
N LYS A 78 1.00 -2.35 3.00
CA LYS A 78 2.31 -1.68 2.85
C LYS A 78 3.21 -1.93 4.05
N ALA A 79 2.69 -1.82 5.28
CA ALA A 79 3.47 -2.10 6.49
C ALA A 79 3.99 -3.55 6.54
N ILE A 80 3.21 -4.53 6.05
CA ILE A 80 3.66 -5.92 5.91
C ILE A 80 4.77 -6.01 4.87
N ALA A 81 4.57 -5.43 3.68
CA ALA A 81 5.49 -5.54 2.57
C ALA A 81 6.84 -4.84 2.81
N ARG A 82 6.85 -3.76 3.59
CA ARG A 82 8.09 -3.08 4.03
C ARG A 82 9.08 -4.05 4.70
N ARG A 83 8.60 -5.08 5.40
CA ARG A 83 9.45 -6.07 6.09
C ARG A 83 10.33 -6.88 5.15
N SER A 84 9.88 -7.10 3.91
CA SER A 84 10.61 -7.87 2.89
C SER A 84 11.10 -6.99 1.74
N GLY A 85 10.99 -5.67 1.84
CA GLY A 85 11.25 -4.75 0.73
C GLY A 85 10.32 -4.96 -0.47
N ALA A 86 9.15 -5.58 -0.25
CA ALA A 86 8.20 -5.81 -1.32
C ALA A 86 7.41 -4.53 -1.62
N ILE A 87 7.05 -4.37 -2.88
CA ILE A 87 6.18 -3.30 -3.36
C ILE A 87 4.73 -3.77 -3.23
N VAL A 88 3.82 -2.86 -2.88
CA VAL A 88 2.38 -3.12 -2.83
C VAL A 88 1.63 -2.02 -3.55
N GLN A 89 0.61 -2.39 -4.31
CA GLN A 89 -0.32 -1.47 -4.95
C GLN A 89 -1.76 -1.96 -4.77
N VAL A 90 -2.73 -1.06 -4.91
CA VAL A 90 -4.14 -1.43 -5.11
C VAL A 90 -4.27 -2.38 -6.29
N HIS A 91 -5.26 -3.26 -6.23
CA HIS A 91 -5.57 -4.15 -7.34
C HIS A 91 -6.04 -3.37 -8.57
N GLY A 92 -5.81 -3.93 -9.75
CA GLY A 92 -6.18 -3.39 -11.05
C GLY A 92 -7.59 -2.77 -11.18
N ALA A 93 -8.61 -3.49 -10.68
CA ALA A 93 -10.00 -3.01 -10.69
C ALA A 93 -10.17 -1.72 -9.87
N GLU A 94 -9.58 -1.67 -8.67
CA GLU A 94 -9.61 -0.49 -7.82
C GLU A 94 -8.80 0.66 -8.44
N ALA A 95 -7.67 0.37 -9.10
CA ALA A 95 -6.93 1.37 -9.85
C ALA A 95 -7.75 1.97 -11.01
N ALA A 96 -8.43 1.14 -11.79
CA ALA A 96 -9.31 1.59 -12.86
C ALA A 96 -10.47 2.44 -12.32
N ARG A 97 -11.04 2.07 -11.18
CA ARG A 97 -12.09 2.83 -10.49
C ARG A 97 -11.58 4.20 -10.00
N GLN A 98 -10.41 4.25 -9.38
CA GLN A 98 -9.79 5.51 -8.93
C GLN A 98 -9.45 6.43 -10.11
N MET A 99 -9.05 5.85 -11.25
CA MET A 99 -8.86 6.55 -12.52
C MET A 99 -10.18 6.88 -13.24
N GLY A 100 -11.34 6.50 -12.69
CA GLY A 100 -12.66 6.81 -13.24
C GLY A 100 -13.00 6.08 -14.54
N LEU A 101 -12.25 5.03 -14.87
CA LEU A 101 -12.43 4.23 -16.09
C LEU A 101 -13.55 3.20 -15.92
N THR A 102 -13.91 2.90 -14.66
CA THR A 102 -15.04 2.05 -14.29
C THR A 102 -15.69 2.57 -13.00
N SER A 103 -16.98 2.32 -12.85
CA SER A 103 -17.72 2.56 -11.61
C SER A 103 -17.81 1.32 -10.71
N GLN A 104 -17.38 0.16 -11.21
CA GLN A 104 -17.51 -1.11 -10.52
C GLN A 104 -16.64 -1.13 -9.25
N MET A 105 -17.28 -1.41 -8.11
CA MET A 105 -16.58 -1.55 -6.84
C MET A 105 -16.02 -2.96 -6.67
N GLN A 106 -14.78 -3.03 -6.18
CA GLN A 106 -14.16 -4.30 -5.86
C GLN A 106 -14.71 -4.87 -4.55
N MET A 107 -15.36 -6.04 -4.61
CA MET A 107 -15.97 -6.67 -3.42
C MET A 107 -14.95 -7.31 -2.47
N LYS A 108 -13.78 -7.73 -2.97
CA LYS A 108 -12.74 -8.43 -2.20
C LYS A 108 -11.56 -7.49 -1.94
N GLN A 109 -10.99 -7.49 -0.75
CA GLN A 109 -9.78 -6.72 -0.45
C GLN A 109 -8.54 -7.44 -1.01
N VAL A 110 -8.18 -7.13 -2.25
CA VAL A 110 -7.01 -7.69 -2.95
C VAL A 110 -6.04 -6.56 -3.26
N PHE A 111 -4.76 -6.80 -2.98
CA PHE A 111 -3.65 -5.92 -3.32
C PHE A 111 -2.65 -6.67 -4.19
N TRP A 112 -2.02 -5.99 -5.14
CA TRP A 112 -0.92 -6.55 -5.90
C TRP A 112 0.39 -6.34 -5.14
N THR A 113 1.30 -7.31 -5.20
CA THR A 113 2.62 -7.20 -4.57
C THR A 113 3.72 -7.85 -5.39
N SER A 114 4.95 -7.36 -5.26
CA SER A 114 6.13 -8.04 -5.82
C SER A 114 6.61 -9.20 -4.93
N GLY A 115 6.16 -9.25 -3.67
CA GLY A 115 6.45 -10.33 -2.73
C GLY A 115 5.56 -11.57 -2.93
N PRO A 116 5.67 -12.59 -2.06
CA PRO A 116 4.86 -13.80 -2.15
C PRO A 116 3.36 -13.52 -1.98
N SER A 117 2.54 -14.31 -2.67
CA SER A 117 1.08 -14.29 -2.44
C SER A 117 0.77 -14.75 -1.03
N THR A 118 0.06 -13.94 -0.26
CA THR A 118 -0.27 -14.23 1.14
C THR A 118 -1.65 -13.71 1.49
N ARG A 119 -2.16 -14.11 2.65
CA ARG A 119 -3.42 -13.63 3.20
C ARG A 119 -3.25 -13.30 4.67
N PHE A 120 -3.95 -12.27 5.13
CA PHE A 120 -4.00 -11.91 6.54
C PHE A 120 -5.35 -11.31 6.88
N ARG A 121 -5.66 -11.24 8.17
CA ARG A 121 -6.90 -10.63 8.66
C ARG A 121 -6.62 -9.28 9.28
N LEU A 122 -7.49 -8.32 9.00
CA LEU A 122 -7.59 -7.03 9.67
C LEU A 122 -8.99 -6.95 10.30
N GLY A 123 -9.08 -7.27 11.59
CA GLY A 123 -10.38 -7.53 12.22
C GLY A 123 -11.12 -8.68 11.53
N ALA A 124 -12.34 -8.42 11.07
CA ALA A 124 -13.14 -9.38 10.29
C ALA A 124 -12.80 -9.41 8.79
N LEU A 125 -12.00 -8.46 8.28
CA LEU A 125 -11.67 -8.37 6.86
C LEU A 125 -10.53 -9.33 6.51
N GLU A 126 -10.75 -10.23 5.55
CA GLU A 126 -9.67 -11.00 4.92
C GLU A 126 -9.06 -10.17 3.78
N ILE A 127 -7.74 -9.95 3.88
CA ILE A 127 -6.96 -9.24 2.88
C ILE A 127 -6.06 -10.24 2.16
N ARG A 128 -6.06 -10.18 0.83
CA ARG A 128 -5.21 -11.00 -0.04
C ARG A 128 -4.15 -10.14 -0.71
N MET A 129 -2.88 -10.47 -0.49
CA MET A 129 -1.78 -9.99 -1.32
C MET A 129 -1.56 -10.99 -2.45
N GLN A 130 -1.66 -10.53 -3.69
CA GLN A 130 -1.47 -11.33 -4.89
C GLN A 130 -0.16 -10.95 -5.54
N HIS A 131 0.73 -11.93 -5.70
CA HIS A 131 1.97 -11.74 -6.42
C HIS A 131 1.71 -11.37 -7.87
N VAL A 132 2.40 -10.34 -8.34
CA VAL A 132 2.47 -9.96 -9.76
C VAL A 132 3.90 -9.66 -10.14
N SER A 133 4.19 -9.73 -11.44
CA SER A 133 5.50 -9.38 -11.99
C SER A 133 5.87 -7.92 -11.65
N PRO A 134 7.13 -7.64 -11.26
CA PRO A 134 7.55 -6.30 -10.83
C PRO A 134 7.25 -5.16 -11.82
N HIS A 135 7.30 -5.44 -13.13
CA HIS A 135 6.98 -4.44 -14.16
C HIS A 135 5.53 -3.94 -14.09
N LYS A 136 4.59 -4.71 -13.52
CA LYS A 136 3.20 -4.27 -13.29
C LYS A 136 3.05 -3.33 -12.10
N LEU A 137 4.09 -3.23 -11.27
CA LEU A 137 4.18 -2.39 -10.08
C LEU A 137 5.15 -1.23 -10.28
N ALA A 138 5.57 -0.96 -11.52
CA ALA A 138 6.42 0.18 -11.81
C ALA A 138 5.71 1.47 -11.37
N MET A 139 6.48 2.39 -10.79
CA MET A 139 5.98 3.65 -10.23
C MET A 139 4.86 3.46 -9.18
N ALA A 140 4.86 2.35 -8.44
CA ALA A 140 3.93 2.17 -7.33
C ALA A 140 3.97 3.37 -6.37
N ASP A 141 2.81 3.70 -5.78
CA ASP A 141 2.58 4.90 -4.98
C ASP A 141 2.59 6.25 -5.73
N ARG A 142 2.80 6.25 -7.05
CA ARG A 142 2.63 7.43 -7.91
C ARG A 142 1.35 7.35 -8.73
N PRO A 143 0.72 8.49 -9.08
CA PRO A 143 -0.39 8.54 -10.02
C PRO A 143 -0.11 7.82 -11.36
N ALA A 144 1.10 7.93 -11.90
CA ALA A 144 1.52 7.18 -13.09
C ALA A 144 1.44 5.66 -12.90
N GLY A 145 1.88 5.15 -11.75
CA GLY A 145 1.80 3.72 -11.43
C GLY A 145 0.37 3.23 -11.22
N LEU A 146 -0.51 4.08 -10.69
CA LEU A 146 -1.94 3.80 -10.58
C LEU A 146 -2.57 3.65 -11.98
N ALA A 147 -2.26 4.56 -12.90
CA ALA A 147 -2.70 4.48 -14.28
C ALA A 147 -2.16 3.23 -14.98
N LEU A 148 -0.87 2.91 -14.82
CA LEU A 148 -0.28 1.67 -15.35
C LEU A 148 -1.01 0.43 -14.84
N THR A 149 -1.32 0.40 -13.55
CA THR A 149 -2.03 -0.70 -12.89
C THR A 149 -3.43 -0.88 -13.45
N ALA A 150 -4.14 0.23 -13.70
CA ALA A 150 -5.44 0.22 -14.36
C ALA A 150 -5.34 -0.33 -15.80
N LEU A 151 -4.33 0.09 -16.57
CA LEU A 151 -4.13 -0.40 -17.94
C LEU A 151 -3.84 -1.90 -17.99
N TRP A 152 -3.02 -2.42 -17.07
CA TRP A 152 -2.79 -3.86 -16.94
C TRP A 152 -4.05 -4.67 -16.65
N TYR A 153 -5.01 -4.05 -15.97
CA TYR A 153 -6.29 -4.68 -15.63
C TYR A 153 -7.29 -4.67 -16.79
N LEU A 154 -7.47 -3.51 -17.43
CA LEU A 154 -8.33 -3.37 -18.61
C LEU A 154 -7.87 -4.27 -19.75
N GLY A 155 -6.55 -4.38 -19.93
CA GLY A 155 -5.96 -5.16 -21.00
C GLY A 155 -6.28 -4.60 -22.39
N ARG A 156 -5.86 -5.33 -23.42
CA ARG A 156 -5.92 -4.88 -24.82
C ARG A 156 -7.33 -4.52 -25.32
N ARG A 157 -8.37 -5.19 -24.81
CA ARG A 157 -9.74 -5.02 -25.31
C ARG A 157 -10.38 -3.72 -24.80
N GLU A 158 -10.07 -3.32 -23.58
CA GLU A 158 -10.74 -2.18 -22.92
C GLU A 158 -9.85 -0.94 -22.80
N ALA A 159 -8.53 -1.07 -23.01
CA ALA A 159 -7.62 0.07 -23.08
C ALA A 159 -7.71 0.81 -24.43
N THR A 160 -8.86 1.41 -24.72
CA THR A 160 -9.10 2.18 -25.95
C THR A 160 -8.45 3.57 -25.87
N PRO A 161 -8.24 4.26 -27.02
CA PRO A 161 -7.71 5.63 -27.02
C PRO A 161 -8.52 6.61 -26.16
N GLU A 162 -9.84 6.45 -26.09
CA GLU A 162 -10.72 7.27 -25.25
C GLU A 162 -10.42 7.07 -23.76
N MET A 163 -10.13 5.82 -23.37
CA MET A 163 -9.77 5.46 -22.00
C MET A 163 -8.43 6.07 -21.60
N ILE A 164 -7.46 6.09 -22.53
CA ILE A 164 -6.18 6.80 -22.32
C ILE A 164 -6.39 8.31 -22.23
N ALA A 165 -7.24 8.90 -23.07
CA ALA A 165 -7.56 10.33 -23.00
C ALA A 165 -8.23 10.70 -21.66
N GLN A 166 -9.02 9.80 -21.05
CA GLN A 166 -9.51 9.98 -19.69
C GLN A 166 -8.38 9.95 -18.65
N ILE A 167 -7.44 9.01 -18.76
CA ILE A 167 -6.23 8.96 -17.91
C ILE A 167 -5.45 10.27 -18.03
N ARG A 168 -5.18 10.75 -19.25
CA ARG A 168 -4.43 11.99 -19.52
C ARG A 168 -5.07 13.21 -18.87
N ARG A 169 -6.40 13.31 -18.88
CA ARG A 169 -7.15 14.41 -18.26
C ARG A 169 -7.10 14.39 -16.72
N ARG A 170 -6.87 13.23 -16.11
CA ARG A 170 -6.80 13.07 -14.65
C ARG A 170 -5.40 13.18 -14.08
N LEU A 171 -4.38 12.93 -14.90
CA LEU A 171 -2.99 13.00 -14.48
C LEU A 171 -2.40 14.41 -14.70
N PRO A 172 -1.61 14.93 -13.75
CA PRO A 172 -0.67 16.00 -14.03
C PRO A 172 0.25 15.63 -15.18
N GLU A 173 0.69 16.61 -15.96
CA GLU A 173 1.50 16.32 -17.14
C GLU A 173 2.79 15.56 -16.80
N THR A 174 3.44 15.92 -15.69
CA THR A 174 4.64 15.24 -15.20
C THR A 174 4.42 13.75 -14.90
N GLU A 175 3.21 13.37 -14.49
CA GLU A 175 2.86 11.97 -14.22
C GLU A 175 2.48 11.23 -15.49
N PHE A 176 1.88 11.91 -16.47
CA PHE A 176 1.64 11.31 -17.78
C PHE A 176 2.95 11.04 -18.53
N GLU A 177 3.91 11.97 -18.49
CA GLU A 177 5.26 11.75 -19.01
C GLU A 177 6.00 10.63 -18.28
N ALA A 178 5.84 10.53 -16.96
CA ALA A 178 6.38 9.41 -16.19
C ALA A 178 5.78 8.07 -16.65
N LEU A 179 4.48 8.00 -16.91
CA LEU A 179 3.84 6.81 -17.50
C LEU A 179 4.42 6.51 -18.89
N ARG A 180 4.57 7.52 -19.74
CA ARG A 180 5.14 7.39 -21.09
C ARG A 180 6.57 6.85 -21.08
N SER A 181 7.40 7.29 -20.14
CA SER A 181 8.78 6.80 -19.99
C SER A 181 8.88 5.28 -19.77
N LEU A 182 7.78 4.63 -19.35
CA LEU A 182 7.72 3.18 -19.17
C LEU A 182 7.41 2.40 -20.46
N GLU A 183 7.21 3.07 -21.61
CA GLU A 183 6.85 2.43 -22.90
C GLU A 183 7.72 1.22 -23.24
N GLY A 184 9.02 1.27 -22.96
CA GLY A 184 9.96 0.18 -23.22
C GLY A 184 9.61 -1.14 -22.50
N THR A 185 8.89 -1.06 -21.38
CA THR A 185 8.47 -2.22 -20.56
C THR A 185 7.04 -2.68 -20.86
N MET A 186 6.30 -1.91 -21.64
CA MET A 186 4.90 -2.16 -21.94
C MET A 186 4.73 -3.12 -23.14
N PRO A 187 3.66 -3.91 -23.19
CA PRO A 187 3.30 -4.67 -24.39
C PRO A 187 2.91 -3.73 -25.54
N SER A 188 3.04 -4.22 -26.78
CA SER A 188 2.79 -3.41 -27.99
C SER A 188 1.45 -2.70 -27.99
N TRP A 189 0.39 -3.39 -27.59
CA TRP A 189 -0.97 -2.83 -27.55
C TRP A 189 -1.11 -1.64 -26.60
N MET A 190 -0.38 -1.62 -25.48
CA MET A 190 -0.46 -0.55 -24.49
C MET A 190 0.29 0.68 -24.99
N ARG A 191 1.48 0.47 -25.59
CA ARG A 191 2.23 1.55 -26.26
C ARG A 191 1.41 2.19 -27.37
N GLU A 192 0.76 1.37 -28.18
CA GLU A 192 -0.03 1.85 -29.31
C GLU A 192 -1.26 2.64 -28.84
N ALA A 193 -1.97 2.16 -27.82
CA ALA A 193 -3.08 2.91 -27.22
C ALA A 193 -2.64 4.27 -26.69
N ILE A 194 -1.48 4.35 -26.02
CA ILE A 194 -0.91 5.61 -25.53
C ILE A 194 -0.61 6.57 -26.69
N ARG A 195 0.10 6.11 -27.72
CA ARG A 195 0.46 6.93 -28.88
C ARG A 195 -0.74 7.41 -29.70
N GLN A 196 -1.80 6.62 -29.78
CA GLN A 196 -3.01 7.00 -30.52
C GLN A 196 -3.80 8.10 -29.80
N ALA A 197 -3.79 8.12 -28.47
CA ALA A 197 -4.52 9.12 -27.68
C ALA A 197 -3.85 10.50 -27.65
N GLU A 198 -2.63 10.61 -28.18
CA GLU A 198 -1.86 11.86 -28.30
C GLU A 198 -2.03 12.55 -29.66
N ARG A 199 -2.74 11.90 -30.60
CA ARG A 199 -3.06 12.45 -31.92
C ARG A 199 -4.37 13.23 -31.87
#